data_AF-A0AAF0W369-F1
#
_entry.id   AF-A0AAF0W369-F1
#
_cell.length_a   1.000
_cell.length_b   1.000
_cell.length_c   1.000
_cell.angle_alpha   90.00
_cell.angle_beta   90.00
_cell.angle_gamma   90.00
#
_symmetry.space_group_name_H-M   'P 1'
#
loop_
_entity.id
_entity.type
_entity.pdbx_description
1 polymer ?
#
loop_
_entity_poly.entity_id
_entity_poly.type
_entity_poly.pdbx_seq_one_letter_code
_entity_poly.pdbx_strand_id
1 'polypeptide(L)'
;MDYTKYALSQYLEGMPRDDEEKADKSDSVHHMLCALKLILKLLKWFKKLPENLQFLSAPILKQLCSNLSQPSHELDLNYVCRSLLRNVIGHMTLSNTPETATDISLKDLSIILDDVVSKICSSLIDDGNLTTNPHPFCPLRVDVEDFKRIMLLMKSLRYQDLRQYKKKDIEGLCRIFSNLFEKMGFSLSKVVEMLQGSINEGSCNHIVILHEIQIVTQLFPVIKDEFWMMLRHQKLPFCYLLIKYSVRGENYEWVLEHKEVTTSECRRHLVLLLFPEVNNYAELSNWKINRAQVFEQSFEYVNATPKHTLRAGLPIQFLDEVAEGPGVVREWFCLVCEALFDPQKELFVACPHDLKRFMPNSASTSNPQYLEFAGRMVALALMHKVAIGVRLDQVLAERCVSLEDIRDADPTSYRN
;
A
#
# COMPACT_ATOMS: atom_id res chain seq x y z
N MET A 1 -16.00 -45.13 -5.16
CA MET A 1 -15.02 -45.40 -6.25
C MET A 1 -14.38 -44.07 -6.60
N ASP A 2 -13.06 -43.95 -6.41
CA ASP A 2 -12.31 -42.68 -6.43
C ASP A 2 -12.21 -42.17 -7.88
N TYR A 3 -13.23 -41.43 -8.35
CA TYR A 3 -13.30 -40.85 -9.71
C TYR A 3 -12.04 -40.02 -10.04
N THR A 4 -11.41 -39.47 -9.01
CA THR A 4 -10.14 -38.73 -9.05
C THR A 4 -8.94 -39.61 -9.39
N LYS A 5 -8.87 -40.86 -8.87
CA LYS A 5 -7.82 -41.81 -9.26
C LYS A 5 -7.97 -42.25 -10.71
N TYR A 6 -9.20 -42.41 -11.17
CA TYR A 6 -9.50 -42.77 -12.55
C TYR A 6 -9.09 -41.67 -13.54
N ALA A 7 -9.45 -40.41 -13.26
CA ALA A 7 -9.06 -39.27 -14.09
C ALA A 7 -7.53 -39.07 -14.15
N LEU A 8 -6.84 -39.24 -13.01
CA LEU A 8 -5.36 -39.18 -12.95
C LEU A 8 -4.69 -40.33 -13.73
N SER A 9 -5.26 -41.54 -13.68
CA SER A 9 -4.78 -42.70 -14.44
C SER A 9 -4.87 -42.47 -15.94
N GLN A 10 -6.01 -41.99 -16.42
CA GLN A 10 -6.26 -41.73 -17.84
C GLN A 10 -5.35 -40.63 -18.41
N TYR A 11 -5.06 -39.60 -17.61
CA TYR A 11 -4.14 -38.53 -18.02
C TYR A 11 -2.68 -38.99 -18.06
N LEU A 12 -2.23 -39.77 -17.06
CA LEU A 12 -0.86 -40.32 -17.03
C LEU A 12 -0.61 -41.35 -18.13
N GLU A 13 -1.64 -42.10 -18.53
CA GLU A 13 -1.60 -43.03 -19.67
C GLU A 13 -1.52 -42.32 -21.04
N GLY A 14 -1.94 -41.06 -21.12
CA GLY A 14 -1.89 -40.24 -22.34
C GLY A 14 -0.58 -39.47 -22.56
N MET A 15 0.39 -39.55 -21.64
CA MET A 15 1.69 -38.89 -21.83
C MET A 15 2.53 -39.67 -22.85
N PRO A 16 3.14 -39.00 -23.85
CA PRO A 16 4.05 -39.67 -24.78
C PRO A 16 5.20 -40.32 -24.01
N ARG A 17 5.47 -41.60 -24.29
CA ARG A 17 6.62 -42.31 -23.72
C ARG A 17 7.90 -41.69 -24.28
N ASP A 18 8.90 -41.61 -23.41
CA ASP A 18 10.21 -40.98 -23.65
C ASP A 18 10.92 -41.53 -24.88
N ASP A 19 10.57 -41.05 -26.07
CA ASP A 19 11.33 -41.15 -27.31
C ASP A 19 10.80 -40.06 -28.25
N GLU A 20 11.32 -38.83 -28.12
CA GLU A 20 11.53 -37.80 -29.18
C GLU A 20 11.46 -36.34 -28.65
N GLU A 21 12.52 -35.59 -28.98
CA GLU A 21 12.79 -34.16 -28.77
C GLU A 21 13.12 -33.68 -27.35
N LYS A 22 14.43 -33.74 -27.05
CA LYS A 22 15.10 -33.04 -25.94
C LYS A 22 15.50 -31.63 -26.38
N ALA A 23 14.73 -30.62 -25.96
CA ALA A 23 15.24 -29.29 -25.59
C ALA A 23 14.15 -28.41 -24.98
N ASP A 24 12.89 -28.49 -25.44
CA ASP A 24 11.81 -27.55 -25.06
C ASP A 24 10.74 -28.15 -24.12
N LYS A 25 10.69 -29.49 -23.99
CA LYS A 25 9.71 -30.20 -23.14
C LYS A 25 10.09 -30.28 -21.66
N SER A 26 11.34 -29.96 -21.29
CA SER A 26 11.86 -30.09 -19.92
C SER A 26 11.08 -29.23 -18.91
N ASP A 27 10.83 -27.98 -19.26
CA ASP A 27 10.11 -27.06 -18.38
C ASP A 27 8.62 -27.40 -18.34
N SER A 28 8.00 -27.74 -19.46
CA SER A 28 6.59 -28.14 -19.51
C SER A 28 6.29 -29.39 -18.65
N VAL A 29 7.16 -30.40 -18.72
CA VAL A 29 7.04 -31.62 -17.89
C VAL A 29 7.30 -31.32 -16.42
N HIS A 30 8.24 -30.42 -16.10
CA HIS A 30 8.49 -29.98 -14.72
C HIS A 30 7.29 -29.25 -14.12
N HIS A 31 6.69 -28.32 -14.87
CA HIS A 31 5.49 -27.59 -14.44
C HIS A 31 4.29 -28.53 -14.28
N MET A 32 4.09 -29.50 -15.19
CA MET A 32 3.04 -30.52 -15.06
C MET A 32 3.23 -31.41 -13.82
N LEU A 33 4.47 -31.85 -13.54
CA LEU A 33 4.77 -32.63 -12.33
C LEU A 33 4.57 -31.81 -11.05
N CYS A 34 4.89 -30.52 -11.07
CA CYS A 34 4.65 -29.61 -9.95
C CYS A 34 3.14 -29.37 -9.71
N ALA A 35 2.37 -29.15 -10.79
CA ALA A 35 0.92 -29.04 -10.76
C ALA A 35 0.25 -30.30 -10.20
N LEU A 36 0.64 -31.49 -10.67
CA LEU A 36 0.13 -32.77 -10.17
C LEU A 36 0.50 -33.00 -8.70
N LYS A 37 1.72 -32.66 -8.28
CA LYS A 37 2.13 -32.73 -6.86
C LYS A 37 1.31 -31.78 -5.99
N LEU A 38 0.99 -30.58 -6.49
CA LEU A 38 0.17 -29.59 -5.79
C LEU A 38 -1.28 -30.09 -5.65
N ILE A 39 -1.88 -30.60 -6.72
CA ILE A 39 -3.22 -31.20 -6.71
C ILE A 39 -3.27 -32.35 -5.70
N LEU A 40 -2.28 -33.26 -5.71
CA LEU A 40 -2.23 -34.38 -4.76
C LEU A 40 -2.08 -33.93 -3.30
N LYS A 41 -1.35 -32.85 -3.04
CA LYS A 41 -1.23 -32.26 -1.69
C LYS A 41 -2.53 -31.59 -1.26
N LEU A 42 -3.19 -30.84 -2.14
CA LEU A 42 -4.49 -30.22 -1.89
C LEU A 42 -5.56 -31.28 -1.60
N LEU A 43 -5.60 -32.37 -2.38
CA LEU A 43 -6.49 -33.51 -2.14
C LEU A 43 -6.24 -34.18 -0.78
N LYS A 44 -4.98 -34.28 -0.36
CA LYS A 44 -4.61 -34.79 0.97
C LYS A 44 -5.02 -33.83 2.09
N TRP A 45 -4.86 -32.53 1.88
CA TRP A 45 -5.30 -31.49 2.82
C TRP A 45 -6.82 -31.49 2.99
N PHE A 46 -7.59 -31.58 1.89
CA PHE A 46 -9.05 -31.68 1.94
C PHE A 46 -9.55 -32.87 2.76
N LYS A 47 -8.86 -34.03 2.67
CA LYS A 47 -9.19 -35.23 3.46
C LYS A 47 -8.95 -35.08 4.97
N LYS A 48 -8.16 -34.08 5.38
CA LYS A 48 -7.86 -33.81 6.79
C LYS A 48 -8.74 -32.70 7.41
N LEU A 49 -9.58 -32.04 6.62
CA LEU A 49 -10.48 -31.00 7.13
C LEU A 49 -11.49 -31.59 8.14
N PRO A 50 -11.80 -30.86 9.23
CA PRO A 50 -12.92 -31.16 10.11
C PRO A 50 -14.24 -31.38 9.34
N GLU A 51 -15.10 -32.29 9.77
CA GLU A 51 -16.34 -32.66 9.05
C GLU A 51 -17.26 -31.46 8.75
N ASN A 52 -17.29 -30.47 9.65
CA ASN A 52 -18.02 -29.21 9.48
C ASN A 52 -17.42 -28.28 8.40
N LEU A 53 -16.23 -28.55 7.86
CA LEU A 53 -15.60 -27.78 6.78
C LEU A 53 -15.44 -28.60 5.50
N GLN A 54 -15.68 -29.91 5.53
CA GLN A 54 -15.61 -30.77 4.34
C GLN A 54 -16.65 -30.41 3.27
N PHE A 55 -17.79 -29.82 3.64
CA PHE A 55 -18.79 -29.36 2.66
C PHE A 55 -18.25 -28.26 1.72
N LEU A 56 -17.26 -27.47 2.17
CA LEU A 56 -16.58 -26.44 1.37
C LEU A 56 -15.63 -27.05 0.32
N SER A 57 -15.23 -28.31 0.49
CA SER A 57 -14.33 -29.00 -0.43
C SER A 57 -15.04 -29.52 -1.70
N ALA A 58 -16.33 -29.85 -1.59
CA ALA A 58 -17.08 -30.48 -2.68
C ALA A 58 -17.18 -29.61 -3.95
N PRO A 59 -17.43 -28.27 -3.89
CA PRO A 59 -17.43 -27.42 -5.08
C PRO A 59 -16.05 -27.32 -5.73
N ILE A 60 -14.98 -27.24 -4.92
CA ILE A 60 -13.60 -27.12 -5.39
C ILE A 60 -13.15 -28.42 -6.07
N LEU A 61 -13.45 -29.57 -5.46
CA LEU A 61 -13.17 -30.89 -6.02
C LEU A 61 -13.99 -31.14 -7.29
N LYS A 62 -15.25 -30.69 -7.33
CA LYS A 62 -16.10 -30.78 -8.52
C LYS A 62 -15.54 -29.92 -9.68
N GLN A 63 -15.10 -28.70 -9.39
CA GLN A 63 -14.45 -27.83 -10.38
C GLN A 63 -13.12 -28.42 -10.86
N LEU A 64 -12.33 -29.01 -9.94
CA LEU A 64 -11.06 -29.69 -10.25
C LEU A 64 -11.28 -30.86 -11.20
N CYS A 65 -12.24 -31.73 -10.89
CA CYS A 65 -12.61 -32.86 -11.75
C CYS A 65 -13.16 -32.38 -13.09
N SER A 66 -14.00 -31.33 -13.11
CA SER A 66 -14.56 -30.74 -14.33
C SER A 66 -13.46 -30.21 -15.24
N ASN A 67 -12.52 -29.43 -14.71
CA ASN A 67 -11.41 -28.85 -15.49
C ASN A 67 -10.41 -29.91 -15.96
N LEU A 68 -10.13 -30.95 -15.17
CA LEU A 68 -9.26 -32.07 -15.58
C LEU A 68 -9.94 -33.01 -16.59
N SER A 69 -11.27 -33.03 -16.64
CA SER A 69 -12.05 -33.88 -17.55
C SER A 69 -12.28 -33.30 -18.94
N GLN A 70 -11.93 -32.02 -19.16
CA GLN A 70 -12.09 -31.38 -20.45
C GLN A 70 -10.95 -31.81 -21.40
N PRO A 71 -11.25 -32.35 -22.58
CA PRO A 71 -10.24 -32.71 -23.57
C PRO A 71 -9.88 -31.45 -24.36
N SER A 72 -8.82 -30.75 -23.99
CA SER A 72 -8.26 -29.72 -24.88
C SER A 72 -6.74 -29.65 -24.80
N HIS A 73 -6.14 -29.45 -25.99
CA HIS A 73 -4.72 -29.23 -26.21
C HIS A 73 -4.22 -27.84 -25.73
N GLU A 74 -5.09 -27.04 -25.10
CA GLU A 74 -4.82 -25.66 -24.66
C GLU A 74 -5.21 -25.38 -23.20
N LEU A 75 -5.53 -26.42 -22.41
CA LEU A 75 -5.70 -26.22 -20.97
C LEU A 75 -4.32 -26.00 -20.34
N ASP A 76 -3.96 -24.74 -20.10
CA ASP A 76 -2.81 -24.42 -19.25
C ASP A 76 -3.08 -24.96 -17.84
N LEU A 77 -2.48 -26.11 -17.54
CA LEU A 77 -2.61 -26.79 -16.27
C LEU A 77 -2.18 -25.88 -15.10
N ASN A 78 -1.32 -24.88 -15.37
CA ASN A 78 -1.00 -23.82 -14.40
C ASN A 78 -2.20 -22.94 -14.11
N TYR A 79 -2.96 -22.51 -15.13
CA TYR A 79 -4.18 -21.72 -14.93
C TYR A 79 -5.21 -22.48 -14.10
N VAL A 80 -5.40 -23.78 -14.35
CA VAL A 80 -6.30 -24.63 -13.57
C VAL A 80 -5.82 -24.75 -12.12
N CYS A 81 -4.54 -25.02 -11.90
CA CYS A 81 -3.95 -25.10 -10.55
C CYS A 81 -4.02 -23.75 -9.80
N ARG A 82 -3.82 -22.64 -10.50
CA ARG A 82 -3.93 -21.28 -9.96
C ARG A 82 -5.36 -20.93 -9.58
N SER A 83 -6.34 -21.27 -10.42
CA SER A 83 -7.76 -21.10 -10.12
C SER A 83 -8.19 -21.94 -8.90
N LEU A 84 -7.67 -23.16 -8.80
CA LEU A 84 -7.94 -24.03 -7.65
C LEU A 84 -7.29 -23.53 -6.37
N LEU A 85 -6.01 -23.13 -6.43
CA LEU A 85 -5.30 -22.51 -5.31
C LEU A 85 -6.01 -21.21 -4.88
N ARG A 86 -6.45 -20.39 -5.83
CA ARG A 86 -7.23 -19.18 -5.61
C ARG A 86 -8.52 -19.46 -4.85
N ASN A 87 -9.26 -20.49 -5.23
CA ASN A 87 -10.50 -20.88 -4.53
C ASN A 87 -10.20 -21.41 -3.13
N VAL A 88 -9.19 -22.28 -2.98
CA VAL A 88 -8.76 -22.83 -1.68
C VAL A 88 -8.34 -21.71 -0.73
N ILE A 89 -7.53 -20.76 -1.18
CA ILE A 89 -7.08 -19.62 -0.38
C ILE A 89 -8.27 -18.72 -0.03
N GLY A 90 -9.14 -18.39 -0.98
CA GLY A 90 -10.34 -17.58 -0.73
C GLY A 90 -11.23 -18.18 0.36
N HIS A 91 -11.40 -19.49 0.36
CA HIS A 91 -12.18 -20.19 1.39
C HIS A 91 -11.47 -20.28 2.75
N MET A 92 -10.14 -20.45 2.78
CA MET A 92 -9.37 -20.39 4.04
C MET A 92 -9.46 -18.99 4.68
N THR A 93 -9.40 -17.92 3.88
CA THR A 93 -9.47 -16.53 4.37
C THR A 93 -10.82 -16.13 4.94
N LEU A 94 -11.92 -16.72 4.45
CA LEU A 94 -13.27 -16.48 4.98
C LEU A 94 -13.50 -17.14 6.35
N SER A 95 -12.70 -18.14 6.70
CA SER A 95 -12.94 -18.95 7.90
C SER A 95 -12.48 -18.30 9.21
N ASN A 96 -11.71 -17.19 9.17
CA ASN A 96 -11.21 -16.39 10.31
C ASN A 96 -10.69 -17.18 11.54
N THR A 97 -10.41 -18.48 11.39
CA THR A 97 -10.03 -19.37 12.49
C THR A 97 -8.58 -19.79 12.29
N PRO A 98 -7.64 -19.23 13.07
CA PRO A 98 -6.20 -19.53 12.92
C PRO A 98 -5.85 -21.01 13.17
N GLU A 99 -6.77 -21.78 13.77
CA GLU A 99 -6.56 -23.17 14.18
C GLU A 99 -6.65 -24.18 13.02
N THR A 100 -7.31 -23.84 11.90
CA THR A 100 -7.53 -24.78 10.77
C THR A 100 -6.44 -24.71 9.68
N ALA A 101 -5.54 -23.71 9.73
CA ALA A 101 -4.45 -23.52 8.77
C ALA A 101 -3.19 -24.36 9.06
N THR A 102 -3.28 -25.34 9.96
CA THR A 102 -2.14 -26.00 10.63
C THR A 102 -1.42 -27.07 9.81
N ASP A 103 -1.88 -27.41 8.60
CA ASP A 103 -1.32 -28.55 7.83
C ASP A 103 -0.50 -28.17 6.59
N ILE A 104 -0.37 -26.88 6.23
CA ILE A 104 0.50 -26.47 5.10
C ILE A 104 1.89 -26.18 5.64
N SER A 105 2.88 -26.99 5.27
CA SER A 105 4.25 -26.79 5.71
C SER A 105 4.87 -25.56 5.05
N LEU A 106 5.80 -24.88 5.76
CA LEU A 106 6.58 -23.77 5.20
C LEU A 106 7.26 -24.16 3.88
N LYS A 107 7.69 -25.42 3.76
CA LYS A 107 8.27 -25.99 2.55
C LYS A 107 7.29 -26.01 1.38
N ASP A 108 6.04 -26.34 1.62
CA ASP A 108 5.01 -26.35 0.58
C ASP A 108 4.70 -24.93 0.10
N LEU A 109 4.62 -23.98 1.04
CA LEU A 109 4.46 -22.56 0.70
C LEU A 109 5.67 -22.02 -0.06
N SER A 110 6.89 -22.42 0.30
CA SER A 110 8.11 -22.00 -0.39
C SER A 110 8.13 -22.45 -1.85
N ILE A 111 7.65 -23.66 -2.16
CA ILE A 111 7.59 -24.16 -3.54
C ILE A 111 6.58 -23.35 -4.37
N ILE A 112 5.40 -23.08 -3.81
CA ILE A 112 4.36 -22.30 -4.49
C ILE A 112 4.84 -20.85 -4.68
N LEU A 113 5.50 -20.29 -3.66
CA LEU A 113 6.06 -18.96 -3.70
C LEU A 113 7.13 -18.85 -4.79
N ASP A 114 8.02 -19.84 -4.91
CA ASP A 114 9.09 -19.86 -5.91
C ASP A 114 8.54 -19.80 -7.35
N ASP A 115 7.48 -20.56 -7.66
CA ASP A 115 6.82 -20.51 -8.98
C ASP A 115 6.24 -19.13 -9.30
N VAL A 116 5.49 -18.55 -8.35
CA VAL A 116 4.87 -17.24 -8.55
C VAL A 116 5.91 -16.13 -8.62
N VAL A 117 6.91 -16.16 -7.73
CA VAL A 117 8.01 -15.18 -7.72
C VAL A 117 8.85 -15.29 -8.98
N SER A 118 9.10 -16.48 -9.52
CA SER A 118 9.85 -16.65 -10.78
C SER A 118 9.16 -15.97 -11.96
N LYS A 119 7.83 -16.07 -12.05
CA LYS A 119 7.03 -15.40 -13.10
C LYS A 119 6.95 -13.89 -12.90
N ILE A 120 6.84 -13.44 -11.66
CA ILE A 120 6.99 -12.00 -11.36
C ILE A 120 8.40 -11.53 -11.78
N CYS A 121 9.45 -12.28 -11.44
CA CYS A 121 10.82 -11.93 -11.80
C CYS A 121 11.03 -11.87 -13.32
N SER A 122 10.46 -12.79 -14.10
CA SER A 122 10.55 -12.72 -15.57
C SER A 122 9.85 -11.48 -16.11
N SER A 123 8.69 -11.09 -15.55
CA SER A 123 7.99 -9.87 -15.95
C SER A 123 8.68 -8.56 -15.53
N LEU A 124 9.57 -8.61 -14.53
CA LEU A 124 10.36 -7.47 -14.02
C LEU A 124 11.61 -7.19 -14.87
N ILE A 125 11.90 -8.00 -15.88
CA ILE A 125 13.04 -7.86 -16.77
C ILE A 125 12.51 -7.76 -18.20
N ASP A 126 13.25 -7.09 -19.08
CA ASP A 126 13.04 -7.21 -20.52
C ASP A 126 13.80 -8.44 -21.04
N ASP A 127 13.06 -9.52 -21.27
CA ASP A 127 13.57 -10.76 -21.86
C ASP A 127 13.54 -10.73 -23.41
N GLY A 128 13.13 -9.61 -24.01
CA GLY A 128 12.98 -9.45 -25.45
C GLY A 128 11.78 -10.20 -26.04
N ASN A 129 10.94 -10.85 -25.22
CA ASN A 129 9.85 -11.69 -25.67
C ASN A 129 8.47 -11.03 -25.45
N LEU A 130 8.12 -10.10 -26.33
CA LEU A 130 6.87 -9.30 -26.28
C LEU A 130 5.57 -10.12 -26.40
N THR A 131 5.67 -11.42 -26.71
CA THR A 131 4.52 -12.32 -26.87
C THR A 131 3.89 -12.71 -25.53
N THR A 132 4.69 -12.82 -24.47
CA THR A 132 4.25 -13.24 -23.13
C THR A 132 4.05 -12.07 -22.17
N ASN A 133 4.75 -10.94 -22.38
CA ASN A 133 4.54 -9.73 -21.62
C ASN A 133 4.48 -8.49 -22.54
N PRO A 134 3.31 -7.90 -22.78
CA PRO A 134 3.16 -6.73 -23.63
C PRO A 134 3.81 -5.47 -23.03
N HIS A 135 4.17 -5.50 -21.74
CA HIS A 135 4.75 -4.38 -21.00
C HIS A 135 5.98 -4.86 -20.20
N PRO A 136 7.19 -4.87 -20.79
CA PRO A 136 8.39 -5.26 -20.08
C PRO A 136 8.56 -4.43 -18.81
N PHE A 137 9.17 -5.04 -17.79
CA PHE A 137 9.35 -4.48 -16.44
C PHE A 137 8.05 -4.22 -15.64
N CYS A 138 6.87 -4.51 -16.19
CA CYS A 138 5.60 -4.41 -15.46
C CYS A 138 5.07 -5.81 -15.11
N PRO A 139 4.92 -6.13 -13.81
CA PRO A 139 4.32 -7.39 -13.39
C PRO A 139 2.89 -7.55 -13.88
N LEU A 140 2.53 -8.75 -14.32
CA LEU A 140 1.16 -9.07 -14.72
C LEU A 140 0.24 -9.08 -13.49
N ARG A 141 -0.95 -8.49 -13.63
CA ARG A 141 -1.94 -8.41 -12.55
C ARG A 141 -2.31 -9.78 -11.97
N VAL A 142 -2.39 -10.81 -12.82
CA VAL A 142 -2.74 -12.17 -12.39
C VAL A 142 -1.70 -12.74 -11.43
N ASP A 143 -0.41 -12.58 -11.73
CA ASP A 143 0.67 -13.10 -10.89
C ASP A 143 0.79 -12.30 -9.59
N VAL A 144 0.55 -10.99 -9.61
CA VAL A 144 0.53 -10.12 -8.41
C VAL A 144 -0.60 -10.51 -7.46
N GLU A 145 -1.78 -10.83 -7.98
CA GLU A 145 -2.91 -11.32 -7.18
C GLU A 145 -2.63 -12.69 -6.58
N ASP A 146 -1.99 -13.59 -7.32
CA ASP A 146 -1.57 -14.90 -6.80
C ASP A 146 -0.48 -14.73 -5.71
N PHE A 147 0.46 -13.80 -5.90
CA PHE A 147 1.47 -13.44 -4.89
C PHE A 147 0.82 -12.90 -3.60
N LYS A 148 -0.09 -11.92 -3.70
CA LYS A 148 -0.81 -11.34 -2.56
C LYS A 148 -1.52 -12.41 -1.73
N ARG A 149 -2.14 -13.39 -2.37
CA ARG A 149 -2.79 -14.53 -1.70
C ARG A 149 -1.81 -15.41 -0.95
N ILE A 150 -0.64 -15.70 -1.53
CA ILE A 150 0.41 -16.49 -0.85
C ILE A 150 0.97 -15.69 0.33
N MET A 151 1.20 -14.39 0.18
CA MET A 151 1.67 -13.51 1.25
C MET A 151 0.67 -13.48 2.42
N LEU A 152 -0.64 -13.50 2.14
CA LEU A 152 -1.67 -13.62 3.16
C LEU A 152 -1.62 -14.96 3.93
N LEU A 153 -1.32 -16.08 3.25
CA LEU A 153 -1.06 -17.35 3.94
C LEU A 153 0.20 -17.28 4.79
N MET A 154 1.27 -16.64 4.31
CA MET A 154 2.47 -16.45 5.12
C MET A 154 2.19 -15.61 6.37
N LYS A 155 1.29 -14.64 6.31
CA LYS A 155 0.85 -13.86 7.48
C LYS A 155 0.16 -14.72 8.55
N SER A 156 -0.56 -15.78 8.18
CA SER A 156 -1.17 -16.66 9.18
C SER A 156 -0.11 -17.46 9.97
N LEU A 157 1.08 -17.64 9.42
CA LEU A 157 2.23 -18.24 10.12
C LEU A 157 2.78 -17.34 11.24
N ARG A 158 2.44 -16.04 11.28
CA ARG A 158 2.85 -15.10 12.35
C ARG A 158 2.47 -15.57 13.75
N TYR A 159 1.42 -16.40 13.84
CA TYR A 159 0.93 -16.99 15.08
C TYR A 159 1.65 -18.29 15.48
N GLN A 160 2.56 -18.79 14.65
CA GLN A 160 3.38 -19.97 14.91
C GLN A 160 4.81 -19.54 15.32
N ASP A 161 5.42 -20.26 16.26
CA ASP A 161 6.81 -19.98 16.68
C ASP A 161 7.78 -20.30 15.54
N LEU A 162 8.46 -19.28 15.00
CA LEU A 162 9.42 -19.38 13.90
C LEU A 162 10.54 -20.40 14.17
N ARG A 163 10.83 -20.70 15.45
CA ARG A 163 11.82 -21.72 15.86
C ARG A 163 11.43 -23.14 15.44
N GLN A 164 10.17 -23.36 15.09
CA GLN A 164 9.65 -24.67 14.67
C GLN A 164 10.01 -25.01 13.22
N TYR A 165 10.42 -24.03 12.42
CA TYR A 165 10.79 -24.26 11.02
C TYR A 165 12.24 -24.68 10.86
N LYS A 166 12.50 -25.56 9.88
CA LYS A 166 13.86 -26.00 9.59
C LYS A 166 14.64 -24.84 8.99
N LYS A 167 15.89 -24.66 9.45
CA LYS A 167 16.82 -23.64 8.92
C LYS A 167 16.88 -23.63 7.39
N LYS A 168 16.94 -24.82 6.77
CA LYS A 168 16.95 -24.98 5.31
C LYS A 168 15.70 -24.42 4.60
N ASP A 169 14.54 -24.51 5.23
CA ASP A 169 13.28 -24.00 4.65
C ASP A 169 13.27 -22.46 4.73
N ILE A 170 13.79 -21.89 5.84
CA ILE A 170 13.98 -20.43 5.98
C ILE A 170 15.01 -19.90 4.97
N GLU A 171 16.15 -20.58 4.80
CA GLU A 171 17.16 -20.24 3.80
C GLU A 171 16.60 -20.28 2.38
N GLY A 172 15.76 -21.27 2.08
CA GLY A 172 15.05 -21.37 0.79
C GLY A 172 14.17 -20.15 0.53
N LEU A 173 13.36 -19.74 1.52
CA LEU A 173 12.55 -18.52 1.41
C LEU A 173 13.39 -17.26 1.25
N CYS A 174 14.47 -17.12 2.03
CA CYS A 174 15.36 -15.97 1.91
C CYS A 174 15.90 -15.85 0.48
N ARG A 175 16.34 -16.97 -0.12
CA ARG A 175 16.82 -16.98 -1.51
C ARG A 175 15.75 -16.53 -2.52
N ILE A 176 14.50 -16.95 -2.33
CA ILE A 176 13.38 -16.53 -3.19
C ILE A 176 13.19 -15.01 -3.11
N PHE A 177 13.18 -14.45 -1.90
CA PHE A 177 13.01 -13.01 -1.70
C PHE A 177 14.22 -12.19 -2.17
N SER A 178 15.45 -12.65 -1.93
CA SER A 178 16.66 -11.96 -2.42
C SER A 178 16.67 -11.86 -3.94
N ASN A 179 16.28 -12.93 -4.65
CA ASN A 179 16.12 -12.89 -6.11
C ASN A 179 15.04 -11.88 -6.53
N LEU A 180 13.89 -11.88 -5.85
CA LEU A 180 12.83 -10.90 -6.10
C LEU A 180 13.31 -9.47 -5.88
N PHE A 181 14.06 -9.19 -4.80
CA PHE A 181 14.56 -7.85 -4.49
C PHE A 181 15.56 -7.36 -5.53
N GLU A 182 16.43 -8.23 -6.02
CA GLU A 182 17.36 -7.91 -7.10
C GLU A 182 16.60 -7.49 -8.37
N LYS A 183 15.62 -8.29 -8.83
CA LYS A 183 14.86 -8.00 -10.04
C LYS A 183 13.94 -6.80 -9.88
N MET A 184 13.33 -6.65 -8.71
CA MET A 184 12.52 -5.50 -8.33
C MET A 184 13.36 -4.22 -8.32
N GLY A 185 14.57 -4.27 -7.77
CA GLY A 185 15.50 -3.15 -7.78
C GLY A 185 15.92 -2.73 -9.19
N PHE A 186 16.20 -3.71 -10.05
CA PHE A 186 16.50 -3.46 -11.46
C PHE A 186 15.31 -2.85 -12.20
N SER A 187 14.11 -3.42 -12.06
CA SER A 187 12.88 -2.87 -12.67
C SER A 187 12.61 -1.44 -12.23
N LEU A 188 12.75 -1.13 -10.93
CA LEU A 188 12.59 0.24 -10.40
C LEU A 188 13.55 1.22 -11.07
N SER A 189 14.81 0.82 -11.26
CA SER A 189 15.80 1.68 -11.93
C SER A 189 15.39 2.05 -13.37
N LYS A 190 14.54 1.22 -13.99
CA LYS A 190 14.02 1.40 -15.35
C LYS A 190 12.66 2.11 -15.43
N VAL A 191 11.99 2.38 -14.31
CA VAL A 191 10.69 3.07 -14.28
C VAL A 191 10.72 4.42 -15.01
N VAL A 192 11.81 5.18 -14.92
CA VAL A 192 11.93 6.47 -15.61
C VAL A 192 12.01 6.29 -17.14
N GLU A 193 12.72 5.26 -17.61
CA GLU A 193 12.84 4.91 -19.03
C GLU A 193 11.51 4.37 -19.58
N MET A 194 10.80 3.53 -18.82
CA MET A 194 9.51 2.97 -19.19
C MET A 194 8.43 4.02 -19.45
N LEU A 195 8.46 5.12 -18.69
CA LEU A 195 7.37 6.10 -18.65
C LEU A 195 7.53 7.26 -19.64
N GLN A 196 8.60 7.25 -20.43
CA GLN A 196 8.68 8.02 -21.67
C GLN A 196 7.80 7.39 -22.77
N GLY A 197 7.39 6.12 -22.61
CA GLY A 197 6.30 5.48 -23.33
C GLY A 197 4.96 5.67 -22.61
N SER A 198 3.86 5.54 -23.37
CA SER A 198 2.47 5.69 -22.88
C SER A 198 2.19 4.98 -21.56
N ILE A 199 1.22 5.53 -20.81
CA ILE A 199 0.77 5.12 -19.47
C ILE A 199 0.60 3.59 -19.36
N ASN A 200 1.55 2.91 -18.75
CA ASN A 200 1.37 1.51 -18.36
C ASN A 200 0.65 1.45 -17.01
N GLU A 201 -0.62 1.04 -17.03
CA GLU A 201 -1.41 0.75 -15.82
C GLU A 201 -0.72 -0.33 -14.94
N GLY A 202 0.08 -1.22 -15.54
CA GLY A 202 0.80 -2.28 -14.82
C GLY A 202 1.90 -1.80 -13.85
N SER A 203 2.35 -0.55 -13.94
CA SER A 203 3.39 -0.02 -13.05
C SER A 203 2.92 0.13 -11.58
N CYS A 204 1.61 0.16 -11.32
CA CYS A 204 1.08 0.19 -9.94
C CYS A 204 1.32 -1.13 -9.19
N ASN A 205 1.52 -2.24 -9.90
CA ASN A 205 1.74 -3.56 -9.31
C ASN A 205 3.03 -3.63 -8.48
N HIS A 206 4.01 -2.79 -8.79
CA HIS A 206 5.22 -2.63 -7.97
C HIS A 206 4.89 -2.22 -6.53
N ILE A 207 3.98 -1.27 -6.33
CA ILE A 207 3.59 -0.81 -4.99
C ILE A 207 2.92 -1.96 -4.22
N VAL A 208 2.06 -2.72 -4.89
CA VAL A 208 1.37 -3.88 -4.30
C VAL A 208 2.37 -4.95 -3.87
N ILE A 209 3.31 -5.32 -4.73
CA ILE A 209 4.35 -6.30 -4.41
C ILE A 209 5.20 -5.82 -3.22
N LEU A 210 5.67 -4.56 -3.24
CA LEU A 210 6.48 -3.99 -2.17
C LEU A 210 5.75 -3.94 -0.83
N HIS A 211 4.47 -3.60 -0.83
CA HIS A 211 3.64 -3.62 0.37
C HIS A 211 3.49 -5.04 0.93
N GLU A 212 3.23 -6.03 0.09
CA GLU A 212 3.09 -7.41 0.54
C GLU A 212 4.43 -7.98 1.05
N ILE A 213 5.55 -7.66 0.40
CA ILE A 213 6.89 -7.99 0.87
C ILE A 213 7.14 -7.38 2.25
N GLN A 214 6.84 -6.09 2.44
CA GLN A 214 7.05 -5.41 3.71
C GLN A 214 6.44 -6.24 4.84
N ILE A 215 5.22 -6.73 4.65
CA ILE A 215 4.52 -7.43 5.73
C ILE A 215 5.26 -8.74 6.08
N VAL A 216 5.84 -9.41 5.08
CA VAL A 216 6.66 -10.61 5.32
C VAL A 216 8.01 -10.29 5.96
N THR A 217 8.61 -9.11 5.72
CA THR A 217 9.84 -8.71 6.44
C THR A 217 9.60 -8.54 7.95
N GLN A 218 8.37 -8.31 8.39
CA GLN A 218 8.02 -8.33 9.81
C GLN A 218 7.99 -9.75 10.39
N LEU A 219 7.76 -10.77 9.55
CA LEU A 219 7.74 -12.18 9.93
C LEU A 219 9.13 -12.80 9.89
N PHE A 220 9.94 -12.42 8.91
CA PHE A 220 11.29 -12.91 8.71
C PHE A 220 12.27 -11.72 8.75
N PRO A 221 12.72 -11.29 9.95
CA PRO A 221 13.62 -10.14 10.08
C PRO A 221 14.91 -10.26 9.27
N VAL A 222 15.33 -11.50 8.95
CA VAL A 222 16.54 -11.79 8.15
C VAL A 222 16.53 -11.10 6.79
N ILE A 223 15.36 -10.95 6.15
CA ILE A 223 15.23 -10.30 4.83
C ILE A 223 14.91 -8.79 4.92
N LYS A 224 14.71 -8.26 6.13
CA LYS A 224 14.28 -6.87 6.36
C LYS A 224 15.33 -5.87 5.90
N ASP A 225 16.59 -6.09 6.27
CA ASP A 225 17.66 -5.14 5.96
C ASP A 225 17.94 -5.09 4.45
N GLU A 226 17.88 -6.24 3.77
CA GLU A 226 18.04 -6.34 2.32
C GLU A 226 16.92 -5.59 1.59
N PHE A 227 15.67 -5.78 2.01
CA PHE A 227 14.51 -5.07 1.45
C PHE A 227 14.64 -3.54 1.56
N TRP A 228 14.90 -3.03 2.76
CA TRP A 228 15.03 -1.58 2.96
C TRP A 228 16.28 -1.03 2.30
N MET A 229 17.36 -1.81 2.20
CA MET A 229 18.54 -1.42 1.43
C MET A 229 18.19 -1.25 -0.05
N MET A 230 17.47 -2.18 -0.66
CA MET A 230 17.01 -2.06 -2.05
C MET A 230 16.16 -0.80 -2.25
N LEU A 231 15.18 -0.54 -1.38
CA LEU A 231 14.35 0.67 -1.47
C LEU A 231 15.13 1.97 -1.25
N ARG A 232 16.16 1.98 -0.39
CA ARG A 232 17.05 3.14 -0.23
C ARG A 232 17.81 3.46 -1.52
N HIS A 233 18.31 2.43 -2.22
CA HIS A 233 19.00 2.62 -3.49
C HIS A 233 18.03 3.07 -4.60
N GLN A 234 16.79 2.58 -4.57
CA GLN A 234 15.74 2.92 -5.54
C GLN A 234 14.79 4.02 -5.05
N LYS A 235 15.27 4.91 -4.18
CA LYS A 235 14.46 5.95 -3.52
C LYS A 235 13.65 6.79 -4.49
N LEU A 236 14.29 7.32 -5.53
CA LEU A 236 13.64 8.26 -6.46
C LEU A 236 12.58 7.57 -7.34
N PRO A 237 12.87 6.44 -8.02
CA PRO A 237 11.84 5.71 -8.76
C PRO A 237 10.66 5.26 -7.89
N PHE A 238 10.95 4.77 -6.68
CA PHE A 238 9.92 4.35 -5.74
C PHE A 238 9.00 5.50 -5.32
N CYS A 239 9.57 6.66 -4.97
CA CYS A 239 8.79 7.86 -4.65
C CYS A 239 7.93 8.32 -5.83
N TYR A 240 8.46 8.24 -7.04
CA TYR A 240 7.72 8.58 -8.24
C TYR A 240 6.50 7.66 -8.43
N LEU A 241 6.67 6.34 -8.27
CA LEU A 241 5.56 5.40 -8.35
C LEU A 241 4.46 5.73 -7.33
N LEU A 242 4.85 6.01 -6.08
CA LEU A 242 3.91 6.38 -5.04
C LEU A 242 3.14 7.65 -5.41
N ILE A 243 3.79 8.69 -5.93
CA ILE A 243 3.10 9.93 -6.33
C ILE A 243 2.14 9.70 -7.50
N LYS A 244 2.51 8.83 -8.44
CA LYS A 244 1.74 8.63 -9.68
C LYS A 244 0.56 7.67 -9.53
N TYR A 245 0.73 6.60 -8.76
CA TYR A 245 -0.19 5.47 -8.74
C TYR A 245 -0.90 5.27 -7.40
N SER A 246 -0.56 6.00 -6.35
CA SER A 246 -1.28 5.89 -5.08
C SER A 246 -2.68 6.47 -5.21
N VAL A 247 -3.66 5.74 -4.68
CA VAL A 247 -5.07 6.12 -4.64
C VAL A 247 -5.55 6.32 -3.21
N ARG A 248 -6.59 7.15 -3.02
CA ARG A 248 -7.22 7.35 -1.71
C ARG A 248 -7.86 6.06 -1.20
N GLY A 249 -7.88 5.90 0.12
CA GLY A 249 -8.49 4.75 0.80
C GLY A 249 -7.55 3.54 0.99
N GLU A 250 -6.41 3.51 0.30
CA GLU A 250 -5.37 2.50 0.50
C GLU A 250 -4.44 2.86 1.68
N ASN A 251 -3.81 1.85 2.28
CA ASN A 251 -2.92 2.04 3.43
C ASN A 251 -1.47 2.24 2.99
N TYR A 252 -0.94 3.45 3.20
CA TYR A 252 0.48 3.79 2.97
C TYR A 252 1.23 4.14 4.27
N GLU A 253 0.65 3.87 5.44
CA GLU A 253 1.28 4.16 6.75
C GLU A 253 2.62 3.45 6.88
N TRP A 254 2.73 2.23 6.32
CA TRP A 254 3.93 1.41 6.32
C TRP A 254 5.18 2.08 5.73
N VAL A 255 5.03 3.13 4.92
CA VAL A 255 6.15 3.85 4.29
C VAL A 255 6.33 5.28 4.79
N LEU A 256 5.30 5.87 5.42
CA LEU A 256 5.31 7.26 5.86
C LEU A 256 6.39 7.56 6.91
N GLU A 257 6.67 6.58 7.78
CA GLU A 257 7.69 6.70 8.84
C GLU A 257 9.13 6.53 8.32
N HIS A 258 9.29 5.92 7.15
CA HIS A 258 10.59 5.58 6.55
C HIS A 258 11.13 6.73 5.68
N LYS A 259 11.65 7.77 6.34
CA LYS A 259 12.22 8.97 5.68
C LYS A 259 13.43 8.67 4.79
N GLU A 260 14.15 7.59 5.07
CA GLU A 260 15.30 7.11 4.32
C GLU A 260 14.94 6.70 2.90
N VAL A 261 13.75 6.11 2.69
CA VAL A 261 13.27 5.68 1.36
C VAL A 261 12.25 6.62 0.72
N THR A 262 11.78 7.65 1.43
CA THR A 262 10.78 8.60 0.93
C THR A 262 11.31 10.03 0.77
N THR A 263 10.82 10.77 -0.22
CA THR A 263 11.03 12.23 -0.33
C THR A 263 9.95 13.01 0.43
N SER A 264 10.20 14.29 0.71
CA SER A 264 9.20 15.19 1.31
C SER A 264 7.95 15.33 0.44
N GLU A 265 8.12 15.41 -0.88
CA GLU A 265 7.03 15.47 -1.84
C GLU A 265 6.16 14.21 -1.82
N CYS A 266 6.79 13.04 -1.82
CA CYS A 266 6.09 11.76 -1.73
C CYS A 266 5.29 11.65 -0.43
N ARG A 267 5.91 11.94 0.73
CA ARG A 267 5.19 11.92 2.02
C ARG A 267 4.04 12.93 2.04
N ARG A 268 4.22 14.13 1.50
CA ARG A 268 3.15 15.13 1.36
C ARG A 268 2.00 14.59 0.52
N HIS A 269 2.30 13.97 -0.63
CA HIS A 269 1.29 13.35 -1.49
C HIS A 269 0.48 12.29 -0.74
N LEU A 270 1.17 11.35 -0.07
CA LEU A 270 0.53 10.27 0.68
C LEU A 270 -0.34 10.80 1.84
N VAL A 271 0.16 11.78 2.61
CA VAL A 271 -0.64 12.43 3.66
C VAL A 271 -1.87 13.13 3.07
N LEU A 272 -1.75 13.76 1.91
CA LEU A 272 -2.89 14.38 1.24
C LEU A 272 -3.96 13.36 0.81
N LEU A 273 -3.59 12.10 0.55
CA LEU A 273 -4.52 11.01 0.25
C LEU A 273 -5.33 10.55 1.47
N LEU A 274 -4.84 10.80 2.69
CA LEU A 274 -5.55 10.48 3.94
C LEU A 274 -6.74 11.41 4.20
N PHE A 275 -6.74 12.62 3.62
CA PHE A 275 -7.88 13.53 3.73
C PHE A 275 -9.04 13.08 2.82
N PRO A 276 -10.30 13.37 3.19
CA PRO A 276 -11.42 13.17 2.27
C PRO A 276 -11.30 14.09 1.05
N GLU A 277 -11.97 13.74 -0.04
CA GLU A 277 -12.15 14.68 -1.15
C GLU A 277 -13.02 15.85 -0.70
N VAL A 278 -12.62 17.05 -1.12
CA VAL A 278 -13.44 18.25 -0.96
C VAL A 278 -14.50 18.18 -2.06
N ASN A 279 -15.76 18.06 -1.67
CA ASN A 279 -16.88 17.97 -2.60
C ASN A 279 -17.17 19.34 -3.25
N ASN A 280 -17.97 19.33 -4.32
CA ASN A 280 -18.38 20.57 -4.97
C ASN A 280 -19.35 21.36 -4.08
N TYR A 281 -19.09 22.67 -4.01
CA TYR A 281 -19.75 23.70 -3.18
C TYR A 281 -21.25 23.94 -3.47
N ALA A 282 -21.89 23.14 -4.33
CA ALA A 282 -23.15 23.48 -4.98
C ALA A 282 -24.36 23.55 -4.02
N GLU A 283 -24.27 22.96 -2.83
CA GLU A 283 -25.42 22.87 -1.89
C GLU A 283 -25.20 23.66 -0.59
N LEU A 284 -24.09 24.39 -0.44
CA LEU A 284 -23.80 25.16 0.77
C LEU A 284 -24.23 26.62 0.61
N SER A 285 -24.91 27.17 1.61
CA SER A 285 -25.22 28.61 1.65
C SER A 285 -23.94 29.44 1.75
N ASN A 286 -23.78 30.44 0.88
CA ASN A 286 -22.61 31.32 0.85
C ASN A 286 -22.36 32.01 2.20
N TRP A 287 -21.14 31.91 2.70
CA TRP A 287 -20.64 32.72 3.80
C TRP A 287 -20.31 34.11 3.27
N LYS A 288 -21.14 35.09 3.63
CA LYS A 288 -20.87 36.49 3.29
C LYS A 288 -19.97 37.10 4.35
N ILE A 289 -18.75 37.45 3.94
CA ILE A 289 -17.71 37.96 4.82
C ILE A 289 -17.34 39.39 4.43
N ASN A 290 -17.41 40.33 5.38
CA ASN A 290 -16.87 41.67 5.21
C ASN A 290 -15.35 41.63 5.40
N ARG A 291 -14.59 42.13 4.42
CA ARG A 291 -13.12 42.20 4.49
C ARG A 291 -12.59 42.88 5.75
N ALA A 292 -13.29 43.92 6.24
CA ALA A 292 -12.89 44.65 7.44
C ALA A 292 -13.04 43.83 8.74
N GLN A 293 -13.83 42.75 8.71
CA GLN A 293 -14.10 41.86 9.85
C GLN A 293 -13.80 40.40 9.49
N VAL A 294 -12.83 40.19 8.58
CA VAL A 294 -12.54 38.87 8.02
C VAL A 294 -12.17 37.87 9.11
N PHE A 295 -11.48 38.28 10.16
CA PHE A 295 -11.08 37.40 11.25
C PHE A 295 -12.27 37.00 12.12
N GLU A 296 -13.01 37.98 12.63
CA GLU A 296 -14.13 37.78 13.57
C GLU A 296 -15.26 36.99 12.91
N GLN A 297 -15.65 37.35 11.68
CA GLN A 297 -16.72 36.64 10.97
C GLN A 297 -16.29 35.23 10.56
N SER A 298 -15.03 35.02 10.16
CA SER A 298 -14.53 33.67 9.86
C SER A 298 -14.51 32.79 11.10
N PHE A 299 -14.14 33.35 12.25
CA PHE A 299 -14.20 32.64 13.54
C PHE A 299 -15.62 32.16 13.84
N GLU A 300 -16.62 33.03 13.67
CA GLU A 300 -18.03 32.67 13.87
C GLU A 300 -18.49 31.57 12.91
N TYR A 301 -18.28 31.74 11.61
CA TYR A 301 -18.70 30.75 10.60
C TYR A 301 -18.03 29.39 10.82
N VAL A 302 -16.71 29.35 11.02
CA VAL A 302 -15.96 28.09 11.19
C VAL A 302 -16.30 27.39 12.51
N ASN A 303 -16.61 28.13 13.56
CA ASN A 303 -17.00 27.53 14.84
C ASN A 303 -18.45 27.04 14.85
N ALA A 304 -19.36 27.74 14.18
CA ALA A 304 -20.76 27.34 14.06
C ALA A 304 -20.94 26.16 13.09
N THR A 305 -20.04 25.99 12.12
CA THR A 305 -20.19 24.96 11.08
C THR A 305 -19.65 23.60 11.52
N PRO A 306 -20.42 22.50 11.35
CA PRO A 306 -19.95 21.15 11.63
C PRO A 306 -18.72 20.75 10.81
N LYS A 307 -17.83 19.96 11.41
CA LYS A 307 -16.56 19.51 10.78
C LYS A 307 -16.77 18.82 9.43
N HIS A 308 -17.83 18.03 9.26
CA HIS A 308 -18.08 17.32 8.00
C HIS A 308 -18.47 18.30 6.87
N THR A 309 -19.21 19.36 7.19
CA THR A 309 -19.60 20.43 6.26
C THR A 309 -18.38 21.25 5.83
N LEU A 310 -17.52 21.62 6.78
CA LEU A 310 -16.25 22.32 6.50
C LEU A 310 -15.34 21.54 5.54
N ARG A 311 -15.34 20.21 5.66
CA ARG A 311 -14.57 19.30 4.79
C ARG A 311 -15.18 19.16 3.40
N ALA A 312 -16.51 19.29 3.30
CA ALA A 312 -17.22 19.22 2.04
C ALA A 312 -16.95 20.43 1.16
N GLY A 313 -16.67 21.60 1.74
CA GLY A 313 -16.29 22.80 1.01
C GLY A 313 -16.46 24.07 1.84
N LEU A 314 -15.94 25.17 1.31
CA LEU A 314 -15.96 26.51 1.90
C LEU A 314 -16.64 27.49 0.92
N PRO A 315 -17.92 27.84 1.13
CA PRO A 315 -18.69 28.66 0.21
C PRO A 315 -18.42 30.15 0.45
N ILE A 316 -17.16 30.58 0.33
CA ILE A 316 -16.75 31.94 0.69
C ILE A 316 -17.15 32.95 -0.38
N GLN A 317 -17.77 34.05 0.05
CA GLN A 317 -18.02 35.23 -0.77
C GLN A 317 -17.74 36.50 0.05
N PHE A 318 -16.95 37.42 -0.50
CA PHE A 318 -16.79 38.73 0.13
C PHE A 318 -18.04 39.59 -0.07
N LEU A 319 -18.42 40.34 0.96
CA LEU A 319 -19.57 41.24 0.91
C LEU A 319 -19.39 42.24 -0.23
N ASP A 320 -20.48 42.51 -0.96
CA ASP A 320 -20.51 43.41 -2.12
C ASP A 320 -19.62 43.00 -3.31
N GLU A 321 -19.12 41.76 -3.32
CA GLU A 321 -18.33 41.19 -4.42
C GLU A 321 -19.03 40.03 -5.13
N VAL A 322 -18.88 39.98 -6.46
CA VAL A 322 -19.44 38.92 -7.31
C VAL A 322 -18.49 37.73 -7.45
N ALA A 323 -17.22 37.90 -7.04
CA ALA A 323 -16.20 36.87 -7.17
C ALA A 323 -16.51 35.66 -6.28
N GLU A 324 -16.39 34.46 -6.86
CA GLU A 324 -16.57 33.19 -6.18
C GLU A 324 -15.50 32.19 -6.63
N GLY A 325 -15.38 31.08 -5.89
CA GLY A 325 -14.58 29.92 -6.29
C GLY A 325 -13.18 29.84 -5.67
N PRO A 326 -12.31 28.96 -6.20
CA PRO A 326 -11.05 28.58 -5.55
C PRO A 326 -10.08 29.73 -5.32
N GLY A 327 -10.12 30.77 -6.16
CA GLY A 327 -9.30 31.98 -5.99
C GLY A 327 -9.69 32.76 -4.74
N VAL A 328 -10.99 32.96 -4.51
CA VAL A 328 -11.53 33.65 -3.34
C VAL A 328 -11.26 32.86 -2.06
N VAL A 329 -11.42 31.54 -2.11
CA VAL A 329 -11.08 30.66 -0.97
C VAL A 329 -9.59 30.78 -0.61
N ARG A 330 -8.69 30.82 -1.60
CA ARG A 330 -7.25 30.99 -1.37
C ARG A 330 -6.95 32.34 -0.71
N GLU A 331 -7.54 33.42 -1.22
CA GLU A 331 -7.38 34.77 -0.67
C GLU A 331 -7.90 34.83 0.78
N TRP A 332 -9.08 34.29 1.04
CA TRP A 332 -9.66 34.19 2.37
C TRP A 332 -8.74 33.47 3.36
N PHE A 333 -8.15 32.33 2.97
CA PHE A 333 -7.16 31.65 3.81
C PHE A 333 -5.96 32.54 4.14
N CYS A 334 -5.42 33.27 3.15
CA CYS A 334 -4.31 34.19 3.38
C CYS A 334 -4.69 35.27 4.40
N LEU A 335 -5.82 35.96 4.21
CA LEU A 335 -6.25 37.05 5.09
C LEU A 335 -6.51 36.58 6.52
N VAL A 336 -7.19 35.44 6.70
CA VAL A 336 -7.47 34.90 8.03
C VAL A 336 -6.19 34.43 8.71
N CYS A 337 -5.28 33.78 7.97
CA CYS A 337 -4.01 33.32 8.53
C CYS A 337 -3.08 34.49 8.87
N GLU A 338 -3.00 35.51 8.03
CA GLU A 338 -2.26 36.75 8.34
C GLU A 338 -2.77 37.36 9.66
N ALA A 339 -4.09 37.45 9.83
CA ALA A 339 -4.68 37.93 11.08
C ALA A 339 -4.44 36.99 12.27
N LEU A 340 -4.42 35.66 12.08
CA LEU A 340 -4.13 34.69 13.15
C LEU A 340 -2.71 34.82 13.71
N PHE A 341 -1.74 35.10 12.85
CA PHE A 341 -0.32 35.24 13.23
C PHE A 341 0.09 36.70 13.47
N ASP A 342 -0.87 37.64 13.48
CA ASP A 342 -0.64 39.01 13.88
C ASP A 342 -0.25 39.08 15.36
N PRO A 343 0.90 39.69 15.71
CA PRO A 343 1.32 39.87 17.10
C PRO A 343 0.26 40.53 17.98
N GLN A 344 -0.60 41.39 17.43
CA GLN A 344 -1.68 42.08 18.15
C GLN A 344 -2.78 41.15 18.64
N LYS A 345 -2.95 39.97 18.04
CA LYS A 345 -3.93 38.98 18.50
C LYS A 345 -3.43 38.16 19.70
N GLU A 346 -2.15 38.26 20.03
CA GLU A 346 -1.53 37.55 21.15
C GLU A 346 -1.72 36.02 21.13
N LEU A 347 -2.02 35.41 19.97
CA LEU A 347 -2.23 33.97 19.82
C LEU A 347 -0.91 33.22 19.60
N PHE A 348 -0.06 33.78 18.74
CA PHE A 348 1.23 33.21 18.38
C PHE A 348 2.32 34.27 18.50
N VAL A 349 3.55 33.81 18.76
CA VAL A 349 4.75 34.63 18.79
C VAL A 349 5.77 34.08 17.82
N ALA A 350 6.47 34.97 17.12
CA ALA A 350 7.56 34.56 16.25
C ALA A 350 8.77 34.11 17.08
N CYS A 351 9.48 33.08 16.64
CA CYS A 351 10.68 32.60 17.32
C CYS A 351 11.79 33.67 17.24
N PRO A 352 12.58 33.89 18.30
CA PRO A 352 13.58 34.97 18.35
C PRO A 352 14.61 34.93 17.21
N HIS A 353 14.91 33.73 16.69
CA HIS A 353 15.95 33.51 15.68
C HIS A 353 15.38 33.16 14.29
N ASP A 354 14.06 33.09 14.14
CA ASP A 354 13.39 32.83 12.86
C ASP A 354 12.00 33.47 12.86
N LEU A 355 11.90 34.69 12.31
CA LEU A 355 10.66 35.48 12.31
C LEU A 355 9.54 34.88 11.45
N LYS A 356 9.82 33.82 10.68
CA LYS A 356 8.82 33.08 9.92
C LYS A 356 8.35 31.81 10.65
N ARG A 357 8.97 31.50 11.79
CA ARG A 357 8.64 30.36 12.65
C ARG A 357 7.83 30.87 13.84
N PHE A 358 6.70 30.25 14.14
CA PHE A 358 5.76 30.69 15.16
C PHE A 358 5.49 29.60 16.20
N MET A 359 5.39 30.01 17.46
CA MET A 359 4.98 29.22 18.62
C MET A 359 3.71 29.80 19.22
N PRO A 360 2.87 29.02 19.92
CA PRO A 360 1.78 29.60 20.69
C PRO A 360 2.32 30.60 21.71
N ASN A 361 1.64 31.71 21.86
CA ASN A 361 1.93 32.63 22.96
C ASN A 361 1.52 31.98 24.28
N SER A 362 2.34 32.06 25.32
CA SER A 362 1.97 31.60 26.67
C SER A 362 0.67 32.23 27.19
N ALA A 363 0.35 33.47 26.77
CA ALA A 363 -0.90 34.14 27.13
C ALA A 363 -2.15 33.59 26.39
N SER A 364 -1.95 32.86 25.27
CA SER A 364 -3.03 32.37 24.42
C SER A 364 -3.93 31.31 25.09
N THR A 365 -3.47 30.69 26.19
CA THR A 365 -4.28 29.74 26.99
C THR A 365 -5.55 30.38 27.56
N SER A 366 -5.57 31.71 27.69
CA SER A 366 -6.75 32.47 28.11
C SER A 366 -7.88 32.46 27.06
N ASN A 367 -7.56 32.09 25.81
CA ASN A 367 -8.44 32.13 24.65
C ASN A 367 -8.45 30.79 23.88
N PRO A 368 -8.87 29.68 24.51
CA PRO A 368 -8.76 28.34 23.91
C PRO A 368 -9.57 28.19 22.62
N GLN A 369 -10.67 28.92 22.47
CA GLN A 369 -11.51 28.89 21.27
C GLN A 369 -10.77 29.43 20.04
N TYR A 370 -9.93 30.46 20.21
CA TYR A 370 -9.13 31.01 19.11
C TYR A 370 -7.99 30.07 18.72
N LEU A 371 -7.40 29.34 19.68
CA LEU A 371 -6.42 28.28 19.37
C LEU A 371 -7.07 27.10 18.63
N GLU A 372 -8.28 26.69 19.04
CA GLU A 372 -9.03 25.66 18.31
C GLU A 372 -9.36 26.12 16.88
N PHE A 373 -9.81 27.37 16.73
CA PHE A 373 -10.04 27.99 15.44
C PHE A 373 -8.77 28.02 14.58
N ALA A 374 -7.62 28.40 15.15
CA ALA A 374 -6.34 28.38 14.45
C ALA A 374 -5.98 26.97 13.95
N GLY A 375 -6.15 25.95 14.79
CA GLY A 375 -5.94 24.55 14.42
C GLY A 375 -6.87 24.09 13.29
N ARG A 376 -8.16 24.48 13.34
CA ARG A 376 -9.12 24.22 12.26
C ARG A 376 -8.70 24.91 10.96
N MET A 377 -8.26 26.16 11.02
CA MET A 377 -7.81 26.93 9.84
C MET A 377 -6.58 26.30 9.19
N VAL A 378 -5.58 25.89 9.97
CA VAL A 378 -4.40 25.18 9.45
C VAL A 378 -4.78 23.85 8.80
N ALA A 379 -5.65 23.06 9.45
CA ALA A 379 -6.12 21.79 8.91
C ALA A 379 -6.90 21.98 7.59
N LEU A 380 -7.80 22.97 7.53
CA LEU A 380 -8.55 23.29 6.32
C LEU A 380 -7.63 23.78 5.20
N ALA A 381 -6.65 24.64 5.50
CA ALA A 381 -5.68 25.09 4.50
C ALA A 381 -4.88 23.92 3.89
N LEU A 382 -4.48 22.95 4.71
CA LEU A 382 -3.83 21.72 4.25
C LEU A 382 -4.74 20.90 3.33
N MET A 383 -6.01 20.71 3.70
CA MET A 383 -6.99 19.99 2.88
C MET A 383 -7.23 20.67 1.53
N HIS A 384 -7.34 22.00 1.52
CA HIS A 384 -7.51 22.81 0.31
C HIS A 384 -6.20 23.04 -0.46
N LYS A 385 -5.07 22.48 0.01
CA LYS A 385 -3.72 22.64 -0.59
C LYS A 385 -3.28 24.10 -0.72
N VAL A 386 -3.71 24.96 0.21
CA VAL A 386 -3.35 26.38 0.27
C VAL A 386 -2.16 26.57 1.22
N ALA A 387 -1.12 27.25 0.74
CA ALA A 387 0.02 27.63 1.57
C ALA A 387 -0.33 28.90 2.37
N ILE A 388 -0.19 28.84 3.69
CA ILE A 388 -0.53 29.95 4.62
C ILE A 388 0.67 30.82 4.99
N GLY A 389 1.83 30.61 4.36
CA GLY A 389 3.00 31.50 4.50
C GLY A 389 3.78 31.43 5.82
N VAL A 390 3.35 30.61 6.79
CA VAL A 390 3.99 30.48 8.11
C VAL A 390 4.64 29.10 8.32
N ARG A 391 5.64 29.04 9.20
CA ARG A 391 6.18 27.78 9.73
C ARG A 391 5.78 27.65 11.20
N LEU A 392 5.16 26.55 11.54
CA LEU A 392 4.87 26.21 12.93
C LEU A 392 6.11 25.56 13.57
N ASP A 393 6.36 25.89 14.83
CA ASP A 393 7.45 25.32 15.61
C ASP A 393 7.30 23.80 15.79
N GLN A 394 8.44 23.09 15.80
CA GLN A 394 8.51 21.65 16.02
C GLN A 394 7.94 21.21 17.37
N VAL A 395 7.91 22.08 18.38
CA VAL A 395 7.25 21.82 19.68
C VAL A 395 5.75 21.52 19.52
N LEU A 396 5.11 21.95 18.42
CA LEU A 396 3.71 21.63 18.10
C LEU A 396 3.52 20.28 17.42
N ALA A 397 4.58 19.65 16.91
CA ALA A 397 4.50 18.28 16.44
C ALA A 397 4.68 17.36 17.65
N GLU A 398 3.71 16.47 17.93
CA GLU A 398 3.73 15.45 18.99
C GLU A 398 4.89 14.44 18.83
N ARG A 399 6.13 14.92 18.87
CA ARG A 399 7.37 14.16 18.86
C ARG A 399 8.06 14.38 20.20
N CYS A 400 8.93 13.43 20.57
CA CYS A 400 9.86 13.64 21.67
C CYS A 400 10.65 14.93 21.38
N VAL A 401 10.31 15.99 22.12
CA VAL A 401 10.96 17.30 22.03
C VAL A 401 12.42 17.11 22.44
N SER A 402 13.36 17.37 21.53
CA SER A 402 14.80 17.34 21.85
C SER A 402 15.20 18.58 22.64
N LEU A 403 16.35 18.56 23.34
CA LEU A 403 16.86 19.76 24.02
C LEU A 403 17.04 20.91 23.02
N GLU A 404 17.45 20.61 21.79
CA GLU A 404 17.59 21.58 20.71
C GLU A 404 16.26 22.24 20.32
N ASP A 405 15.14 21.53 20.43
CA ASP A 405 13.81 22.05 20.13
C ASP A 405 13.33 23.07 21.17
N ILE A 406 13.86 23.01 22.40
CA ILE A 406 13.50 23.92 23.50
C ILE A 406 14.30 25.22 23.45
N ARG A 407 15.40 25.30 22.67
CA ARG A 407 16.27 26.49 22.60
C ARG A 407 15.52 27.78 22.33
N ASP A 408 14.59 27.74 21.39
CA ASP A 408 13.84 28.92 20.96
C ASP A 408 12.55 29.10 21.79
N ALA A 409 12.00 28.02 22.34
CA ALA A 409 10.76 28.01 23.14
C ALA A 409 10.97 28.40 24.61
N ASP A 410 12.09 27.97 25.21
CA ASP A 410 12.52 28.33 26.56
C ASP A 410 14.06 28.46 26.60
N PRO A 411 14.60 29.63 26.19
CA PRO A 411 16.03 29.89 26.18
C PRO A 411 16.68 29.84 27.57
N THR A 412 15.88 30.00 28.63
CA THR A 412 16.38 29.98 30.02
C THR A 412 16.62 28.56 30.50
N SER A 413 15.66 27.66 30.26
CA SER A 413 15.82 26.24 30.55
C SER A 413 16.84 25.56 29.63
N TYR A 414 17.02 26.05 28.39
CA TYR A 414 18.04 25.51 27.48
C TYR A 414 19.49 25.83 27.92
N ARG A 415 19.72 26.93 28.63
CA ARG A 415 21.06 27.37 29.07
C ARG A 415 21.53 26.71 30.38
N ASN A 416 20.61 26.11 31.13
CA ASN A 416 20.87 25.45 32.42
C ASN A 416 20.90 23.94 32.24
#